data_AF-A0A060BTY7-F1
#
_entry.id   AF-A0A060BTY7-F1
#
_cell.length_a   1.000
_cell.length_b   1.000
_cell.length_c   1.000
_cell.angle_alpha   90.00
_cell.angle_beta   90.00
_cell.angle_gamma   90.00
#
_symmetry.space_group_name_H-M   'P 1'
#
loop_
_entity.id
_entity.type
_entity.pdbx_description
1 polymer ?
#
loop_
_entity_poly.entity_id
_entity_poly.type
_entity_poly.pdbx_seq_one_letter_code
_entity_poly.pdbx_strand_id
1 'polypeptide(L)'
;RFGGAEAYGVALMRELSRQHDVTVIARRYDQPDLELPFQPVRVSRRWPSWVRVALFERRARKLTQGRFDIVHSHVNGRCGDVEVIHVTPVRYNWRVRPLPWLKHALSYLSPRVQTYLHLEAGRVAARPGHRVVAVSLLTREQLQAAYGRDQDLPGDFR
;
A
#
# COMPACT_ATOMS: atom_id res chain seq x y z
N ARG A 1 -10.26 -17.18 9.07
CA ARG A 1 -8.83 -17.49 8.81
C ARG A 1 -8.22 -16.27 8.14
N PHE A 2 -7.51 -15.43 8.89
CA PHE A 2 -7.02 -14.14 8.41
C PHE A 2 -5.73 -14.31 7.59
N GLY A 3 -5.50 -13.44 6.62
CA GLY A 3 -4.18 -13.27 6.02
C GLY A 3 -3.26 -12.51 6.98
N GLY A 4 -1.94 -12.73 6.93
CA GLY A 4 -0.99 -12.09 7.86
C GLY A 4 -1.07 -10.55 7.90
N ALA A 5 -1.32 -9.91 6.76
CA ALA A 5 -1.51 -8.46 6.67
C ALA A 5 -2.79 -7.96 7.36
N GLU A 6 -3.85 -8.77 7.36
CA GLU A 6 -5.13 -8.43 7.98
C GLU A 6 -5.05 -8.55 9.50
N ALA A 7 -4.40 -9.60 10.01
CA ALA A 7 -4.17 -9.77 11.44
C ALA A 7 -3.32 -8.63 12.03
N TYR A 8 -2.25 -8.22 11.33
CA TYR A 8 -1.45 -7.05 11.71
C TYR A 8 -2.31 -5.78 11.73
N GLY A 9 -3.11 -5.55 10.69
CA GLY A 9 -3.98 -4.38 10.60
C GLY A 9 -4.97 -4.31 11.77
N VAL A 10 -5.61 -5.42 12.13
CA VAL A 10 -6.56 -5.49 13.25
C VAL A 10 -5.87 -5.22 14.59
N ALA A 11 -4.71 -5.84 14.84
CA ALA A 11 -3.96 -5.61 16.07
C ALA A 11 -3.52 -4.14 16.21
N LEU A 12 -3.04 -3.54 15.11
CA LEU A 12 -2.64 -2.14 15.07
C LEU A 12 -3.83 -1.21 15.33
N MET A 13 -4.96 -1.42 14.64
CA MET A 13 -6.16 -0.61 14.83
C MET A 13 -6.68 -0.70 16.27
N ARG A 14 -6.67 -1.89 16.87
CA ARG A 14 -7.08 -2.12 18.25
C ARG A 14 -6.23 -1.36 19.26
N GLU A 15 -4.91 -1.32 19.04
CA GLU A 15 -4.01 -0.60 19.94
C GLU A 15 -4.15 0.92 19.77
N LEU A 16 -4.19 1.39 18.52
CA LEU A 16 -4.35 2.83 18.23
C LEU A 16 -5.68 3.39 18.73
N SER A 17 -6.76 2.61 18.62
CA SER A 17 -8.09 3.03 19.06
C SER A 17 -8.21 3.21 20.58
N ARG A 18 -7.21 2.79 21.37
CA ARG A 18 -7.20 3.03 22.82
C ARG A 18 -6.94 4.50 23.16
N GLN A 19 -6.28 5.23 22.26
CA GLN A 19 -5.82 6.61 22.51
C GLN A 19 -6.16 7.59 21.39
N HIS A 20 -6.66 7.10 20.24
CA HIS A 20 -6.89 7.91 19.05
C HIS A 20 -8.22 7.57 18.38
N ASP A 21 -8.78 8.54 17.66
CA ASP A 21 -9.96 8.34 16.81
C ASP A 21 -9.59 7.65 15.50
N VAL A 22 -9.81 6.34 15.43
CA VAL A 22 -9.46 5.53 14.27
C VAL A 22 -10.67 5.36 13.35
N THR A 23 -10.56 5.82 12.10
CA THR A 23 -11.54 5.55 11.04
C THR A 23 -10.99 4.58 10.01
N VAL A 24 -11.76 3.54 9.68
CA VAL A 24 -11.39 2.53 8.69
C VAL A 24 -11.96 2.90 7.33
N ILE A 25 -11.09 3.06 6.33
CA ILE A 25 -11.48 3.30 4.94
C ILE A 25 -11.15 2.06 4.11
N ALA A 26 -12.16 1.26 3.78
CA ALA A 26 -11.97 0.02 3.02
C ALA A 26 -13.15 -0.29 2.11
N ARG A 27 -13.03 -1.33 1.27
CA ARG A 27 -14.16 -1.81 0.45
C ARG A 27 -15.18 -2.59 1.28
N ARG A 28 -14.67 -3.31 2.29
CA ARG A 28 -15.40 -4.13 3.24
C ARG A 28 -14.65 -4.08 4.55
N TYR A 29 -15.40 -4.08 5.63
CA TYR A 29 -14.92 -4.19 6.99
C TYR A 29 -15.87 -5.15 7.68
N ASP A 30 -15.32 -6.25 8.18
CA ASP A 30 -16.07 -7.32 8.81
C ASP A 30 -15.21 -7.82 9.97
N GLN A 31 -15.26 -7.06 11.06
CA GLN A 31 -14.47 -7.29 12.27
C GLN A 31 -15.43 -7.24 13.46
N PRO A 32 -15.95 -8.39 13.91
CA PRO A 32 -16.94 -8.42 14.98
C PRO A 32 -16.38 -7.95 16.33
N ASP A 33 -15.07 -8.10 16.56
CA ASP A 33 -14.42 -7.81 17.85
C ASP A 33 -13.81 -6.39 17.90
N LEU A 34 -14.04 -5.55 16.90
CA LEU A 34 -13.51 -4.20 16.82
C LEU A 34 -14.48 -3.32 16.02
N GLU A 35 -15.29 -2.53 16.71
CA GLU A 35 -16.22 -1.59 16.07
C GLU A 35 -15.56 -0.22 15.93
N LEU A 36 -15.13 0.10 14.71
CA LEU A 36 -14.57 1.41 14.38
C LEU A 36 -15.43 2.12 13.33
N PRO A 37 -15.48 3.47 13.33
CA PRO A 37 -16.06 4.24 12.24
C PRO A 37 -15.56 3.73 10.89
N PHE A 38 -16.49 3.31 10.02
CA PHE A 38 -16.17 2.69 8.74
C PHE A 38 -16.69 3.52 7.56
N GLN A 39 -15.80 3.91 6.66
CA GLN A 39 -16.16 4.59 5.42
C GLN A 39 -15.93 3.68 4.20
N PRO A 40 -17.01 3.17 3.56
CA PRO A 40 -16.88 2.25 2.45
C PRO A 40 -16.45 2.95 1.16
N VAL A 41 -15.40 2.45 0.51
CA VAL A 41 -15.00 2.89 -0.83
C VAL A 41 -15.56 1.93 -1.87
N ARG A 42 -16.58 2.38 -2.61
CA ARG A 42 -17.23 1.59 -3.65
C ARG A 42 -16.46 1.70 -4.97
N VAL A 43 -16.09 0.54 -5.52
CA VAL A 43 -15.52 0.42 -6.85
C VAL A 43 -16.26 -0.67 -7.61
N SER A 44 -16.76 -0.35 -8.81
CA SER A 44 -17.52 -1.31 -9.61
C SER A 44 -16.69 -2.55 -9.95
N ARG A 45 -17.31 -3.72 -9.81
CA ARG A 45 -16.70 -5.02 -10.11
C ARG A 45 -16.50 -5.26 -11.61
N ARG A 46 -17.17 -4.47 -12.47
CA ARG A 46 -17.08 -4.57 -13.94
C ARG A 46 -15.69 -4.18 -14.46
N TRP A 47 -14.92 -3.42 -13.69
CA TRP A 47 -13.59 -2.99 -14.07
C TRP A 47 -12.54 -4.10 -13.86
N PRO A 48 -11.51 -4.18 -14.73
CA PRO A 48 -10.36 -5.05 -14.52
C PRO A 48 -9.69 -4.79 -13.16
N SER A 49 -9.06 -5.82 -12.60
CA SER A 49 -8.53 -5.73 -11.22
C SER A 49 -7.56 -4.57 -11.00
N TRP A 50 -6.66 -4.31 -11.94
CA TRP A 50 -5.68 -3.21 -11.86
C TRP A 50 -6.35 -1.83 -11.89
N VAL A 51 -7.40 -1.66 -12.71
CA VAL A 51 -8.22 -0.44 -12.74
C VAL A 51 -8.93 -0.26 -11.40
N ARG A 52 -9.47 -1.33 -10.81
CA ARG A 52 -10.15 -1.25 -9.52
C ARG A 52 -9.21 -0.78 -8.40
N VAL A 53 -7.96 -1.22 -8.41
CA VAL A 53 -6.95 -0.77 -7.44
C VAL A 53 -6.67 0.72 -7.62
N ALA A 54 -6.42 1.18 -8.85
CA ALA A 54 -6.19 2.60 -9.14
C ALA A 54 -7.41 3.48 -8.78
N LEU A 55 -8.62 3.00 -9.07
CA LEU A 55 -9.86 3.69 -8.73
C LEU A 55 -10.13 3.71 -7.22
N PHE A 56 -9.72 2.66 -6.50
CA PHE A 56 -9.81 2.62 -5.04
C PHE A 56 -8.85 3.63 -4.44
N GLU A 57 -7.59 3.60 -4.85
CA GLU A 57 -6.54 4.51 -4.38
C GLU A 57 -6.95 5.97 -4.56
N ARG A 58 -7.41 6.35 -5.76
CA ARG A 58 -7.85 7.71 -6.05
C ARG A 58 -9.01 8.16 -5.16
N ARG A 59 -9.96 7.26 -4.89
CA ARG A 59 -11.11 7.57 -4.01
C ARG A 59 -10.69 7.65 -2.56
N ALA A 60 -9.88 6.71 -2.08
CA ALA A 60 -9.34 6.71 -0.73
C ALA A 60 -8.54 7.99 -0.47
N ARG A 61 -7.65 8.38 -1.39
CA ARG A 61 -6.88 9.63 -1.31
C ARG A 61 -7.78 10.87 -1.20
N LYS A 62 -8.85 10.95 -1.99
CA LYS A 62 -9.81 12.06 -1.89
C LYS A 62 -10.55 12.08 -0.55
N LEU A 63 -10.83 10.91 0.02
CA LEU A 63 -11.51 10.79 1.30
C LEU A 63 -10.61 11.08 2.49
N THR A 64 -9.30 10.88 2.35
CA THR A 64 -8.32 11.11 3.42
C THR A 64 -7.72 12.51 3.40
N GLN A 65 -7.64 13.15 2.24
CA GLN A 65 -6.97 14.43 2.06
C GLN A 65 -7.55 15.54 2.97
N GLY A 66 -6.73 16.00 3.92
CA GLY A 66 -7.05 17.10 4.84
C GLY A 66 -8.12 16.77 5.88
N ARG A 67 -8.43 15.49 6.10
CA ARG A 67 -9.48 15.05 7.03
C ARG A 67 -8.99 14.25 8.23
N PHE A 68 -7.70 13.89 8.25
CA PHE A 68 -7.06 13.11 9.29
C PHE A 68 -5.67 13.66 9.55
N ASP A 69 -5.21 13.60 10.80
CA ASP A 69 -3.85 13.99 11.18
C ASP A 69 -2.80 13.03 10.63
N ILE A 70 -3.13 11.73 10.62
CA ILE A 70 -2.27 10.66 10.13
C ILE A 70 -3.11 9.65 9.35
N VAL A 71 -2.65 9.31 8.14
CA VAL A 71 -3.25 8.26 7.31
C VAL A 71 -2.29 7.08 7.20
N HIS A 72 -2.65 5.95 7.82
CA HIS A 72 -1.92 4.70 7.73
C HIS A 72 -2.50 3.82 6.62
N SER A 73 -1.77 3.63 5.53
CA SER A 73 -2.22 2.97 4.31
C SER A 73 -1.58 1.60 4.11
N HIS A 74 -2.41 0.63 3.77
CA HIS A 74 -2.00 -0.72 3.35
C HIS A 74 -2.21 -0.96 1.85
N VAL A 75 -2.63 0.07 1.11
CA VAL A 75 -2.93 -0.07 -0.32
C VAL A 75 -1.72 0.23 -1.18
N ASN A 76 -1.71 -0.31 -2.40
CA ASN A 76 -0.70 0.09 -3.37
C ASN A 76 -1.12 1.45 -3.96
N GLY A 77 -0.55 2.54 -3.44
CA GLY A 77 -1.02 3.88 -3.75
C GLY A 77 -0.28 4.99 -3.02
N ARG A 78 -0.76 6.23 -3.21
CA ARG A 78 -0.21 7.43 -2.58
C ARG A 78 -1.31 8.14 -1.81
N CYS A 79 -1.89 7.46 -0.83
CA CYS A 79 -2.98 8.02 -0.03
C CYS A 79 -2.62 8.18 1.45
N GLY A 80 -1.58 7.48 1.92
CA GLY A 80 -1.11 7.51 3.29
C GLY A 80 0.04 8.47 3.52
N ASP A 81 0.19 8.83 4.79
CA ASP A 81 1.41 9.40 5.39
C ASP A 81 2.34 8.27 5.82
N VAL A 82 1.79 7.14 6.26
CA VAL A 82 2.53 5.90 6.50
C VAL A 82 2.05 4.83 5.52
N GLU A 83 2.90 4.43 4.58
CA GLU A 83 2.59 3.42 3.57
C GLU A 83 3.26 2.08 3.94
N VAL A 84 2.46 1.06 4.26
CA VAL A 84 2.96 -0.27 4.64
C VAL A 84 3.03 -1.21 3.45
N ILE A 85 4.20 -1.78 3.23
CA ILE A 85 4.49 -2.69 2.13
C ILE A 85 4.63 -4.11 2.66
N HIS A 86 3.60 -4.91 2.39
CA HIS A 86 3.52 -6.32 2.78
C HIS A 86 4.06 -7.31 1.74
N VAL A 87 4.26 -6.83 0.51
CA VAL A 87 4.52 -7.70 -0.65
C VAL A 87 5.75 -7.24 -1.42
N THR A 88 6.37 -8.18 -2.14
CA THR A 88 7.51 -7.89 -3.02
C THR A 88 7.17 -6.78 -4.01
N PRO A 89 8.05 -5.78 -4.17
CA PRO A 89 7.82 -4.69 -5.11
C PRO A 89 7.64 -5.17 -6.54
N VAL A 90 6.69 -4.58 -7.25
CA VAL A 90 6.42 -4.86 -8.66
C VAL A 90 7.64 -4.46 -9.49
N ARG A 91 8.28 -3.32 -9.17
CA ARG A 91 9.51 -2.90 -9.82
C ARG A 91 10.66 -3.88 -9.61
N TYR A 92 10.79 -4.47 -8.41
CA TYR A 92 11.79 -5.51 -8.17
C TYR A 92 11.58 -6.71 -9.11
N ASN A 93 10.35 -7.21 -9.18
CA ASN A 93 10.00 -8.35 -10.03
C ASN A 93 10.18 -8.09 -11.53
N TRP A 94 9.99 -6.86 -12.01
CA TRP A 94 9.98 -6.54 -13.44
C TRP A 94 11.23 -5.81 -13.95
N ARG A 95 12.02 -5.18 -13.09
CA ARG A 95 13.16 -4.33 -13.49
C ARG A 95 14.49 -4.77 -12.87
N VAL A 96 14.46 -5.42 -11.71
CA VAL A 96 15.68 -5.81 -10.99
C VAL A 96 15.97 -7.30 -11.18
N ARG A 97 14.94 -8.13 -11.03
CA ARG A 97 15.10 -9.58 -11.23
C ARG A 97 15.42 -9.89 -12.70
N PRO A 98 16.37 -10.80 -12.99
CA PRO A 98 16.65 -11.21 -14.35
C PRO A 98 15.40 -11.84 -14.98
N LEU A 99 14.94 -11.24 -16.07
CA LEU A 99 13.79 -11.69 -16.85
C LEU A 99 14.21 -11.88 -18.31
N PRO A 100 13.57 -12.81 -19.05
CA PRO A 100 13.75 -12.89 -20.50
C PRO A 100 13.45 -11.53 -21.16
N TRP A 101 14.29 -11.10 -22.09
CA TRP A 101 14.21 -9.78 -22.73
C TRP A 101 12.83 -9.50 -23.33
N LEU A 102 12.18 -10.51 -23.93
CA LEU A 102 10.84 -10.38 -24.51
C LEU A 102 9.79 -10.07 -23.45
N LYS A 103 9.83 -10.77 -22.31
CA LYS A 103 8.93 -10.51 -21.18
C LYS A 103 9.20 -9.12 -20.59
N HIS A 104 10.46 -8.71 -20.53
CA HIS A 104 10.83 -7.36 -20.11
C HIS A 104 10.26 -6.30 -21.05
N ALA A 105 10.38 -6.47 -22.37
CA ALA A 105 9.83 -5.57 -23.38
C ALA A 105 8.30 -5.50 -23.32
N LEU A 106 7.61 -6.64 -23.29
CA LEU A 106 6.15 -6.71 -23.18
C LEU A 106 5.62 -6.05 -21.89
N SER A 107 6.43 -6.02 -20.84
CA SER A 107 6.06 -5.33 -19.59
C SER A 107 5.87 -3.82 -19.76
N TYR A 108 6.63 -3.19 -20.67
CA TYR A 108 6.47 -1.77 -21.01
C TYR A 108 5.15 -1.50 -21.73
N LEU A 109 4.70 -2.45 -22.56
CA LEU A 109 3.46 -2.33 -23.31
C LEU A 109 2.23 -2.69 -22.48
N SER A 110 2.39 -3.39 -21.35
CA SER A 110 1.28 -3.84 -20.52
C SER A 110 0.72 -2.70 -19.65
N PRO A 111 -0.51 -2.21 -19.92
CA PRO A 111 -1.12 -1.13 -19.13
C PRO A 111 -1.30 -1.52 -17.66
N ARG A 112 -1.55 -2.81 -17.42
CA ARG A 112 -1.63 -3.41 -16.09
C ARG A 112 -0.31 -3.24 -15.33
N VAL A 113 0.82 -3.64 -15.92
CA VAL A 113 2.13 -3.54 -15.28
C VAL A 113 2.48 -2.08 -15.03
N GLN A 114 2.28 -1.22 -16.02
CA GLN A 114 2.53 0.21 -15.89
C GLN A 114 1.70 0.85 -14.77
N THR A 115 0.43 0.45 -14.62
CA THR A 115 -0.41 0.95 -13.51
C THR A 115 0.14 0.56 -12.15
N TYR A 116 0.54 -0.71 -11.98
CA TYR A 116 1.11 -1.13 -10.71
C TYR A 116 2.45 -0.47 -10.41
N LEU A 117 3.30 -0.26 -11.43
CA LEU A 117 4.55 0.47 -11.29
C LEU A 117 4.31 1.94 -10.92
N HIS A 118 3.30 2.58 -11.51
CA HIS A 118 2.95 3.97 -11.20
C HIS A 118 2.40 4.12 -9.78
N LEU A 119 1.49 3.24 -9.36
CA LEU A 119 0.97 3.22 -7.99
C LEU A 119 2.09 2.97 -6.98
N GLU A 120 2.97 2.02 -7.26
CA GLU A 120 4.10 1.71 -6.40
C GLU A 120 5.12 2.86 -6.34
N ALA A 121 5.43 3.49 -7.48
CA ALA A 121 6.28 4.68 -7.52
C ALA A 121 5.69 5.83 -6.71
N GLY A 122 4.36 6.04 -6.78
CA GLY A 122 3.66 7.01 -5.95
C GLY A 122 3.74 6.68 -4.46
N ARG A 123 3.62 5.40 -4.10
CA ARG A 123 3.73 4.89 -2.73
C ARG A 123 5.09 5.12 -2.11
N VAL A 124 6.16 4.97 -2.89
CA VAL A 124 7.55 5.09 -2.39
C VAL A 124 8.16 6.48 -2.62
N ALA A 125 7.44 7.39 -3.28
CA ALA A 125 7.92 8.74 -3.52
C ALA A 125 8.15 9.49 -2.19
N ALA A 126 9.32 10.12 -2.06
CA ALA A 126 9.65 10.97 -0.92
C ALA A 126 8.68 12.16 -0.86
N ARG A 127 8.11 12.40 0.33
CA ARG A 127 7.18 13.50 0.60
C ARG A 127 7.41 13.98 2.04
N PRO A 128 7.18 15.26 2.35
CA PRO A 128 7.26 15.75 3.73
C PRO A 128 6.35 14.94 4.65
N GLY A 129 6.88 14.46 5.77
CA GLY A 129 6.13 13.66 6.76
C GLY A 129 5.78 12.22 6.34
N HIS A 130 6.15 11.79 5.13
CA HIS A 130 5.81 10.47 4.63
C HIS A 130 6.83 9.41 5.03
N ARG A 131 6.34 8.26 5.49
CA ARG A 131 7.16 7.09 5.87
C ARG A 131 6.69 5.86 5.12
N VAL A 132 7.65 5.07 4.65
CA VAL A 132 7.38 3.76 4.04
C VAL A 132 7.85 2.69 5.01
N VAL A 133 6.95 1.77 5.38
CA VAL A 133 7.24 0.70 6.34
C VAL A 133 7.21 -0.64 5.61
N ALA A 134 8.34 -1.33 5.58
CA ALA A 134 8.41 -2.71 5.10
C ALA A 134 8.21 -3.66 6.28
N VAL A 135 7.33 -4.65 6.13
CA VAL A 135 7.03 -5.61 7.22
C VAL A 135 8.08 -6.69 7.41
N SER A 136 9.07 -6.78 6.52
CA SER A 136 10.18 -7.73 6.62
C SER A 136 11.47 -7.14 6.06
N LEU A 137 12.60 -7.64 6.54
CA LEU A 137 13.93 -7.30 6.02
C LEU A 137 14.06 -7.62 4.53
N LEU A 138 13.55 -8.78 4.10
CA LEU A 138 13.56 -9.18 2.68
C LEU A 138 12.80 -8.16 1.81
N THR A 139 11.61 -7.72 2.25
CA THR A 139 10.83 -6.71 1.51
C THR A 139 11.56 -5.37 1.48
N ARG A 140 12.23 -5.00 2.58
CA ARG A 140 13.06 -3.79 2.67
C ARG A 140 14.22 -3.84 1.66
N GLU A 141 14.98 -4.92 1.64
CA GLU A 141 16.10 -5.10 0.71
C GLU A 141 15.64 -5.05 -0.75
N GLN A 142 14.52 -5.70 -1.07
CA GLN A 142 13.94 -5.67 -2.41
C GLN A 142 13.47 -4.26 -2.81
N LEU A 143 12.91 -3.48 -1.87
CA LEU A 143 12.55 -2.08 -2.09
C LEU A 143 13.78 -1.22 -2.34
N GLN A 144 14.82 -1.39 -1.53
CA GLN A 144 16.09 -0.67 -1.70
C GLN A 144 16.76 -1.00 -3.03
N ALA A 145 16.76 -2.27 -3.44
CA ALA A 145 17.27 -2.68 -4.75
C ALA A 145 16.45 -2.10 -5.92
N ALA A 146 15.13 -1.92 -5.74
CA ALA A 146 14.25 -1.41 -6.78
C ALA A 146 14.23 0.12 -6.91
N TYR A 147 14.37 0.85 -5.81
CA TYR A 147 14.15 2.31 -5.76
C TYR A 147 15.29 3.11 -5.12
N GLY A 148 16.34 2.48 -4.61
CA GLY A 148 17.50 3.14 -4.00
C GLY A 148 17.43 3.23 -2.46
N ARG A 149 18.57 3.58 -1.85
CA ARG A 149 18.76 3.61 -0.37
C ARG A 149 18.16 4.84 0.34
N ASP A 150 17.85 5.91 -0.38
CA ASP A 150 17.46 7.23 0.19
C ASP A 150 16.02 7.32 0.72
N GLN A 151 15.30 6.20 0.72
CA GLN A 151 14.05 6.16 1.45
C GLN A 151 14.39 5.91 2.91
N ASP A 152 14.14 6.91 3.76
CA ASP A 152 14.01 6.73 5.20
C ASP A 152 12.96 5.63 5.45
N LEU A 153 13.42 4.38 5.47
CA LEU A 153 12.65 3.20 5.81
C LEU A 153 12.88 2.99 7.31
N PRO A 154 12.06 3.60 8.20
CA PRO A 154 12.17 3.32 9.63
C PRO A 154 11.93 1.82 9.82
N GLY A 155 12.90 1.16 10.43
CA GLY A 155 12.88 -0.27 10.63
C GLY A 155 14.13 -0.71 11.36
N ASP A 156 14.28 -0.25 12.59
CA ASP A 156 14.96 -1.04 13.62
C ASP A 156 13.82 -1.64 14.45
N PHE A 157 13.38 -2.83 14.05
CA PHE A 157 12.59 -3.70 14.90
C PHE A 157 13.59 -4.64 15.57
N ARG A 158 14.14 -4.17 16.70
CA ARG A 158 14.75 -5.03 17.70
C ARG A 158 13.70 -5.44 18.71
#